data_AF-A3WGU7-F1
#
_entry.id   AF-A3WGU7-F1
#
_cell.length_a   1.000
_cell.length_b   1.000
_cell.length_c   1.000
_cell.angle_alpha   90.00
_cell.angle_beta   90.00
_cell.angle_gamma   90.00
#
_symmetry.space_group_name_H-M   'P 1'
#
loop_
_entity.id
_entity.type
_entity.pdbx_description
1 polymer ?
#
loop_
_entity_poly.entity_id
_entity_poly.type
_entity_poly.pdbx_seq_one_letter_code
_entity_poly.pdbx_strand_id
1 'polypeptide(L)'
;MPSFELSKLQSVTAPRALSDTDIAAGRPPAGESNRTGVPSGAQGVSIEVSGSLDTQRAPVDNDRVAQIREALKDGSYPLVPTEIADAMIAAQLSLGIGR
;
A
#
# COMPACT_ATOMS: atom_id res chain seq x y z
N MET A 1 24.73 24.73 9.91
CA MET A 1 23.44 24.13 9.49
C MET A 1 23.43 24.11 7.97
N PRO A 2 23.24 22.97 7.30
CA PRO A 2 23.20 22.93 5.84
C PRO A 2 21.89 23.56 5.34
N SER A 3 22.00 24.54 4.44
CA SER A 3 20.87 25.24 3.83
C SER A 3 20.35 24.45 2.64
N PHE A 4 19.06 24.10 2.64
CA PHE A 4 18.41 23.45 1.51
C PHE A 4 17.89 24.51 0.55
N GLU A 5 18.30 24.45 -0.73
CA GLU A 5 17.81 25.37 -1.75
C GLU A 5 16.42 24.95 -2.24
N LEU A 6 15.40 25.75 -1.89
CA LEU A 6 14.01 25.52 -2.26
C LEU A 6 13.79 25.45 -3.78
N SER A 7 14.67 26.06 -4.59
CA SER A 7 14.63 26.01 -6.06
C SER A 7 14.93 24.64 -6.67
N LYS A 8 15.49 23.69 -5.92
CA LYS A 8 15.75 22.31 -6.40
C LYS A 8 14.62 21.34 -6.09
N LEU A 9 13.58 21.79 -5.37
CA LEU A 9 12.35 21.02 -5.20
C LEU A 9 11.56 21.14 -6.50
N GLN A 10 11.73 20.14 -7.37
CA GLN A 10 10.90 19.97 -8.54
C GLN A 10 9.44 19.95 -8.08
N SER A 11 8.67 20.93 -8.54
CA SER A 11 7.25 21.08 -8.24
C SER A 11 6.54 19.75 -8.45
N VAL A 12 5.84 19.25 -7.42
CA VAL A 12 5.00 18.07 -7.51
C VAL A 12 3.94 18.33 -8.58
N THR A 13 4.16 17.79 -9.77
CA THR A 13 3.21 17.85 -10.87
C THR A 13 2.07 16.87 -10.57
N ALA A 14 0.84 17.26 -10.95
CA ALA A 14 -0.32 16.41 -10.81
C ALA A 14 -0.10 15.06 -11.54
N PRO A 15 -0.63 13.94 -11.02
CA PRO A 15 -0.53 12.66 -11.69
C PRO A 15 -1.22 12.74 -13.06
N ARG A 16 -0.47 12.46 -14.14
CA ARG A 16 -1.00 12.35 -15.50
C ARG A 16 -1.37 10.89 -15.78
N ALA A 17 -2.46 10.69 -16.53
CA ALA A 17 -2.86 9.38 -17.00
C ALA A 17 -1.77 8.80 -17.92
N LEU A 18 -1.40 7.54 -17.70
CA LEU A 18 -0.43 6.83 -18.52
C LEU A 18 -1.07 6.44 -19.86
N SER A 19 -0.37 6.74 -20.95
CA SER A 19 -0.76 6.34 -22.31
C SER A 19 -0.59 4.83 -22.50
N ASP A 20 -1.32 4.23 -23.44
CA ASP A 20 -1.22 2.79 -23.78
C ASP A 20 0.22 2.34 -24.08
N THR A 21 1.02 3.23 -24.69
CA THR A 21 2.46 3.02 -24.94
C THR A 21 3.30 2.90 -23.67
N ASP A 22 2.94 3.61 -22.61
CA ASP A 22 3.65 3.60 -21.32
C ASP A 22 3.33 2.30 -20.56
N ILE A 23 2.09 1.83 -20.66
CA ILE A 23 1.63 0.55 -20.11
C ILE A 23 2.30 -0.62 -20.83
N ALA A 24 2.46 -0.52 -22.16
CA ALA A 24 3.15 -1.53 -22.97
C ALA A 24 4.64 -1.66 -22.62
N ALA A 25 5.29 -0.56 -22.20
CA ALA A 25 6.70 -0.57 -21.80
C ALA A 25 6.95 -1.34 -20.48
N GLY A 26 5.93 -1.55 -19.66
CA GLY A 26 6.02 -2.24 -18.37
C GLY A 26 5.64 -3.73 -18.39
N ARG A 27 5.23 -4.29 -19.53
CA ARG A 27 4.81 -5.70 -19.62
C ARG A 27 6.01 -6.61 -19.90
N PRO A 28 6.49 -7.43 -18.94
CA PRO A 28 7.55 -8.38 -19.24
C PRO A 28 7.02 -9.45 -20.22
N PRO A 29 7.73 -9.76 -21.30
CA PRO A 29 7.34 -10.85 -22.19
C PRO A 29 7.50 -12.18 -21.47
N ALA A 30 6.46 -13.01 -21.54
CA ALA A 30 6.54 -14.39 -21.10
C ALA A 30 7.48 -15.17 -22.04
N GLY A 31 8.69 -15.44 -21.54
CA GLY A 31 9.65 -16.43 -22.05
C GLY A 31 10.32 -16.12 -23.39
N GLU A 32 11.62 -15.82 -23.38
CA GLU A 32 12.67 -16.73 -23.91
C GLU A 32 14.06 -16.12 -23.71
N SER A 33 15.05 -17.00 -23.48
CA SER A 33 16.43 -16.71 -23.11
C SER A 33 17.22 -15.81 -24.07
N ASN A 34 18.15 -15.08 -23.45
CA ASN A 34 19.44 -14.59 -23.96
C ASN A 34 19.45 -13.32 -24.83
N ARG A 35 20.02 -12.24 -24.29
CA ARG A 35 20.86 -11.29 -25.02
C ARG A 35 21.74 -10.46 -24.07
N THR A 36 23.05 -10.68 -24.17
CA THR A 36 24.12 -9.78 -23.73
C THR A 36 24.07 -8.47 -24.52
N GLY A 37 24.20 -7.30 -23.86
CA GLY A 37 24.62 -6.06 -24.52
C GLY A 37 24.19 -4.71 -23.92
N VAL A 38 24.97 -4.21 -22.94
CA VAL A 38 25.43 -2.81 -22.64
C VAL A 38 24.41 -1.63 -22.45
N PRO A 39 24.80 -0.51 -21.78
CA PRO A 39 24.02 0.07 -20.69
C PRO A 39 23.37 1.41 -21.07
N SER A 40 22.27 1.78 -20.44
CA SER A 40 21.82 3.17 -20.47
C SER A 40 21.03 3.54 -19.23
N GLY A 41 21.67 4.37 -18.40
CA GLY A 41 21.08 5.57 -17.81
C GLY A 41 19.72 5.44 -17.14
N ALA A 42 19.69 4.86 -15.94
CA ALA A 42 18.82 5.29 -14.85
C ALA A 42 19.43 4.75 -13.56
N GLN A 43 19.95 5.64 -12.70
CA GLN A 43 20.25 5.26 -11.32
C GLN A 43 18.90 5.13 -10.59
N GLY A 44 18.16 4.07 -10.91
CA GLY A 44 16.97 3.67 -10.16
C GLY A 44 17.40 3.06 -8.83
N VAL A 45 16.69 3.40 -7.77
CA VAL A 45 16.78 2.65 -6.51
C VAL A 45 16.32 1.23 -6.82
N SER A 46 17.25 0.27 -6.83
CA SER A 46 16.93 -1.16 -6.87
C SER A 46 16.41 -1.57 -5.49
N ILE A 47 15.11 -1.80 -5.41
CA ILE A 47 14.49 -2.41 -4.24
C ILE A 47 14.56 -3.91 -4.47
N GLU A 48 15.50 -4.57 -3.81
CA GLU A 48 15.53 -6.03 -3.78
C GLU A 48 14.42 -6.52 -2.85
N VAL A 49 13.34 -7.06 -3.43
CA VAL A 49 12.29 -7.76 -2.68
C VAL A 49 12.81 -9.18 -2.44
N SER A 50 13.71 -9.32 -1.46
CA SER A 50 14.22 -10.62 -1.04
C SER A 50 13.16 -11.36 -0.25
N GLY A 51 12.49 -12.30 -0.90
CA GLY A 51 11.63 -13.29 -0.27
C GLY A 51 10.18 -13.18 -0.70
N SER A 52 9.58 -14.33 -0.93
CA SER A 52 8.13 -14.51 -0.93
C SER A 52 7.61 -14.03 0.43
N LEU A 53 7.19 -12.76 0.49
CA LEU A 53 6.57 -12.19 1.67
C LEU A 53 5.32 -13.03 1.94
N ASP A 54 5.35 -13.77 3.04
CA ASP A 54 4.25 -14.61 3.48
C ASP A 54 3.10 -13.69 3.91
N THR A 55 2.26 -13.29 2.96
CA THR A 55 1.14 -12.34 3.15
C THR A 55 0.00 -12.93 3.98
N GLN A 56 0.23 -14.06 4.66
CA GLN A 56 -0.80 -14.73 5.46
C GLN A 56 -1.31 -13.85 6.61
N ARG A 57 -0.54 -12.84 7.06
CA ARG A 57 -1.06 -11.83 7.98
C ARG A 57 -0.28 -10.51 7.92
N ALA A 58 -1.01 -9.40 7.81
CA ALA A 58 -0.43 -8.08 8.06
C ALA A 58 0.17 -8.05 9.49
N PRO A 59 1.30 -7.36 9.72
CA PRO A 59 1.84 -7.19 11.06
C PRO A 59 0.80 -6.57 11.99
N VAL A 60 0.45 -7.28 13.06
CA VAL A 60 -0.49 -6.79 14.08
C VAL A 60 0.30 -6.29 15.29
N ASP A 61 -0.02 -5.08 15.71
CA ASP A 61 0.56 -4.44 16.90
C ASP A 61 -0.25 -4.84 18.15
N ASN A 62 0.35 -5.70 18.98
CA ASN A 62 -0.32 -6.24 20.17
C ASN A 62 -0.52 -5.19 21.28
N ASP A 63 0.40 -4.24 21.41
CA ASP A 63 0.28 -3.16 22.39
C ASP A 63 -0.89 -2.25 22.04
N ARG A 64 -1.07 -1.94 20.75
CA ARG A 64 -2.26 -1.19 20.30
C ARG A 64 -3.55 -1.95 20.52
N VAL A 65 -3.57 -3.27 20.28
CA VAL A 65 -4.76 -4.08 20.56
C VAL A 65 -5.12 -4.06 22.05
N ALA A 66 -4.13 -4.09 22.95
CA ALA A 66 -4.37 -4.00 24.39
C ALA A 66 -4.97 -2.64 24.80
N GLN A 67 -4.44 -1.53 24.25
CA GLN A 67 -4.95 -0.18 24.51
C GLN A 67 -6.41 -0.02 24.01
N ILE A 68 -6.70 -0.50 22.80
CA ILE A 68 -8.06 -0.46 22.23
C ILE A 68 -9.03 -1.27 23.11
N ARG A 69 -8.60 -2.43 23.62
CA ARG A 69 -9.44 -3.24 24.53
C ARG A 69 -9.77 -2.52 25.82
N GLU A 70 -8.82 -1.80 26.42
CA GLU A 70 -9.09 -1.02 27.62
C GLU A 70 -10.01 0.17 27.31
N ALA A 71 -9.78 0.87 26.20
CA ALA A 71 -10.64 1.98 25.74
C ALA A 71 -12.07 1.55 25.36
N LEU A 72 -12.27 0.29 24.98
CA LEU A 72 -13.62 -0.26 24.77
C LEU A 72 -14.32 -0.56 26.09
N LYS A 73 -13.56 -0.98 27.12
CA LYS A 73 -14.08 -1.28 28.45
C LYS A 73 -14.44 -0.02 29.22
N ASP A 74 -13.64 1.04 29.11
CA ASP A 74 -13.93 2.35 29.72
C ASP A 74 -15.00 3.15 28.96
N GLY A 75 -15.34 2.74 27.73
CA GLY A 75 -16.32 3.39 26.86
C GLY A 75 -15.82 4.67 26.18
N SER A 76 -14.53 4.97 26.27
CA SER A 76 -13.89 6.13 25.65
C SER A 76 -13.55 5.90 24.17
N TYR A 77 -13.55 4.64 23.70
CA TYR A 77 -13.37 4.36 22.29
C TYR A 77 -14.65 4.71 21.50
N PRO A 78 -14.57 5.63 20.51
CA PRO A 78 -15.75 6.06 19.78
C PRO A 78 -16.29 4.93 18.90
N LEU A 79 -17.55 4.56 19.11
CA LEU A 79 -18.27 3.62 18.27
C LEU A 79 -19.30 4.37 17.43
N VAL A 80 -19.12 4.36 16.11
CA VAL A 80 -20.02 5.04 15.16
C VAL A 80 -20.80 3.97 14.38
N PRO A 81 -22.14 3.89 14.53
CA PRO A 81 -22.95 2.87 13.84
C PRO A 81 -22.74 2.83 12.32
N THR A 82 -22.55 3.99 11.70
CA THR A 82 -22.30 4.11 10.25
C THR A 82 -20.98 3.44 9.84
N GLU A 83 -19.91 3.64 10.59
CA GLU A 83 -18.60 3.04 10.29
C GLU A 83 -18.62 1.52 10.50
N ILE A 84 -19.36 1.06 11.52
CA ILE A 84 -19.55 -0.37 11.78
C ILE A 84 -20.30 -1.01 10.61
N ALA A 85 -21.38 -0.39 10.13
CA ALA A 85 -22.14 -0.88 8.99
C ALA A 85 -21.30 -0.92 7.70
N ASP A 86 -20.51 0.12 7.44
CA ASP A 86 -19.60 0.18 6.29
C ASP A 86 -18.56 -0.95 6.34
N ALA A 87 -17.93 -1.16 7.50
CA ALA A 87 -16.97 -2.24 7.71
C ALA A 87 -17.62 -3.63 7.53
N MET A 88 -18.87 -3.82 7.97
CA MET A 88 -19.59 -5.08 7.75
C MET A 88 -19.90 -5.33 6.28
N ILE A 89 -20.29 -4.29 5.53
CA ILE A 89 -20.54 -4.39 4.08
C ILE A 89 -19.24 -4.69 3.33
N ALA A 90 -18.14 -3.98 3.66
CA ALA A 90 -16.82 -4.21 3.09
C ALA A 90 -16.29 -5.62 3.37
N ALA A 91 -16.57 -6.15 4.58
CA ALA A 91 -16.23 -7.52 4.96
C ALA A 91 -17.22 -8.57 4.42
N GLN A 92 -18.27 -8.14 3.71
CA GLN A 92 -19.32 -8.99 3.16
C GLN A 92 -20.00 -9.89 4.21
N LEU A 93 -20.09 -9.39 5.45
CA LEU A 93 -20.68 -10.08 6.58
C LEU A 93 -22.21 -9.95 6.51
N SER A 94 -22.90 -11.08 6.37
CA SER A 94 -24.36 -11.12 6.37
C SER A 94 -24.87 -11.46 7.78
N LEU A 95 -25.53 -10.50 8.43
CA LEU A 95 -26.09 -10.70 9.77
C LEU A 95 -27.46 -11.37 9.67
N GLY A 96 -27.47 -12.69 9.55
CA GLY A 96 -28.71 -13.48 9.59
C GLY A 96 -29.32 -13.43 10.99
N ILE A 97 -30.34 -12.60 11.18
CA ILE A 97 -31.18 -12.65 12.39
C ILE A 97 -32.12 -13.86 12.20
N GLY A 98 -31.70 -15.00 12.74
CA GLY A 98 -32.49 -16.23 12.73
C GLY A 98 -33.86 -16.00 13.37
N ARG A 99 -34.91 -16.43 12.65
CA ARG A 99 -36.29 -16.57 13.14
C ARG A 99 -36.40 -17.60 14.24
#